data_AF-A0A2D9D772-F1
#
_entry.id   AF-A0A2D9D772-F1
#
_cell.length_a   1.000
_cell.length_b   1.000
_cell.length_c   1.000
_cell.angle_alpha   90.00
_cell.angle_beta   90.00
_cell.angle_gamma   90.00
#
_symmetry.space_group_name_H-M   'P 1'
#
loop_
_entity.id
_entity.type
_entity.pdbx_description
1 polymer ?
#
loop_
_entity_poly.entity_id
_entity_poly.type
_entity_poly.pdbx_seq_one_letter_code
_entity_poly.pdbx_strand_id
1 'polypeptide(L)'
;MYKLLFFISLFFIFSACGNVEDNSASKKKDDSEYSEDYYKFSKINLKKHGIMASIMLPNETAGIGAAEIPEIIHVDSDFRWELKIGNNFSLLLEDFGINNRLVSKMIEKLESQKNVYTIKFLTKTPELLVYEKTIRKHESTSNKQKKTYHIYSQKKINNVIYEIKNSDNGNTKDVVLYMQKSIASIKSLKK
;
A
#
# COMPACT_ATOMS: atom_id res chain seq x y z
N MET A 1 -43.55 59.26 12.58
CA MET A 1 -43.39 60.45 11.71
C MET A 1 -41.96 60.97 11.84
N TYR A 2 -41.40 61.41 10.72
CA TYR A 2 -39.97 61.62 10.39
C TYR A 2 -39.11 62.50 11.31
N LYS A 3 -37.79 62.17 11.32
CA LYS A 3 -36.56 63.02 11.25
C LYS A 3 -35.36 62.07 11.58
N LEU A 4 -34.46 61.57 10.74
CA LEU A 4 -33.61 62.02 9.61
C LEU A 4 -32.49 63.04 9.97
N LEU A 5 -31.23 62.61 9.69
CA LEU A 5 -29.94 63.33 9.49
C LEU A 5 -29.14 63.71 10.78
N PHE A 6 -27.80 63.63 10.89
CA PHE A 6 -26.69 63.45 9.94
C PHE A 6 -25.32 63.29 10.67
N PHE A 7 -24.31 62.66 10.02
CA PHE A 7 -22.85 62.97 10.04
C PHE A 7 -22.02 62.55 11.30
N ILE A 8 -20.82 61.94 11.27
CA ILE A 8 -19.56 62.11 10.50
C ILE A 8 -18.68 60.84 10.71
N SER A 9 -18.30 60.12 9.64
CA SER A 9 -16.92 59.98 9.10
C SER A 9 -15.78 59.68 10.09
N LEU A 10 -15.11 58.52 9.91
CA LEU A 10 -13.72 58.55 9.45
C LEU A 10 -13.30 57.23 8.77
N PHE A 11 -13.04 57.36 7.47
CA PHE A 11 -12.29 56.47 6.61
C PHE A 11 -10.79 56.58 6.99
N PHE A 12 -10.08 55.46 7.12
CA PHE A 12 -8.63 55.42 6.94
C PHE A 12 -8.30 54.26 6.00
N ILE A 13 -8.05 54.59 4.73
CA ILE A 13 -7.28 53.78 3.78
C ILE A 13 -5.85 54.32 3.78
N PHE A 14 -4.87 53.42 3.65
CA PHE A 14 -3.62 53.48 2.85
C PHE A 14 -2.69 52.40 3.43
N SER A 15 -2.67 51.17 2.92
CA SER A 15 -1.90 50.69 1.76
C SER A 15 -0.53 51.37 1.56
N ALA A 16 0.54 50.64 1.90
CA ALA A 16 1.86 50.81 1.31
C ALA A 16 2.35 49.46 0.78
N CYS A 17 2.66 49.50 -0.52
CA CYS A 17 3.07 48.43 -1.40
C CYS A 17 4.57 48.12 -1.20
N GLY A 18 4.93 46.84 -1.26
CA GLY A 18 6.29 46.37 -1.47
C GLY A 18 6.25 45.25 -2.51
N ASN A 19 6.21 45.62 -3.79
CA ASN A 19 6.48 44.72 -4.91
C ASN A 19 7.99 44.49 -5.01
N VAL A 20 8.42 43.24 -5.17
CA VAL A 20 9.21 42.77 -6.34
C VAL A 20 8.98 41.24 -6.44
N GLU A 21 8.48 40.83 -7.59
CA GLU A 21 8.38 39.43 -8.04
C GLU A 21 9.77 38.84 -8.27
N ASP A 22 9.97 37.57 -7.91
CA ASP A 22 10.67 36.68 -8.82
C ASP A 22 10.22 35.21 -8.64
N ASN A 23 9.91 34.61 -9.78
CA ASN A 23 9.44 33.24 -9.95
C ASN A 23 10.55 32.24 -9.64
N SER A 24 10.31 31.26 -8.77
CA SER A 24 10.66 29.86 -9.05
C SER A 24 10.16 28.89 -7.97
N ALA A 25 9.50 27.84 -8.45
CA ALA A 25 9.57 26.47 -7.95
C ALA A 25 9.38 26.21 -6.44
N SER A 26 8.26 25.53 -6.15
CA SER A 26 8.24 24.27 -5.39
C SER A 26 8.93 24.26 -4.01
N LYS A 27 8.11 24.12 -2.96
CA LYS A 27 8.14 22.93 -2.10
C LYS A 27 6.91 22.95 -1.18
N LYS A 28 5.92 22.12 -1.51
CA LYS A 28 4.94 21.68 -0.51
C LYS A 28 5.73 20.94 0.57
N LYS A 29 5.79 21.52 1.76
CA LYS A 29 6.20 20.83 2.98
C LYS A 29 5.11 19.82 3.34
N ASP A 30 5.31 18.56 2.97
CA ASP A 30 4.64 17.42 3.60
C ASP A 30 5.48 16.12 3.47
N ASP A 31 6.80 16.25 3.65
CA ASP A 31 7.80 15.17 3.57
C ASP A 31 8.62 15.08 4.87
N SER A 32 7.99 15.10 6.04
CA SER A 32 8.68 14.80 7.28
C SER A 32 7.88 13.81 8.12
N GLU A 33 8.09 12.52 7.87
CA GLU A 33 8.24 11.45 8.87
C GLU A 33 8.28 10.08 8.15
N TYR A 34 9.41 9.78 7.50
CA TYR A 34 9.74 8.40 7.12
C TYR A 34 11.16 8.13 7.64
N SER A 35 11.30 7.05 8.43
CA SER A 35 12.59 6.63 8.98
C SER A 35 13.56 6.23 7.87
N GLU A 36 14.86 6.12 8.20
CA GLU A 36 15.88 5.55 7.31
C GLU A 36 15.43 4.20 6.70
N ASP A 37 14.51 3.46 7.35
CA ASP A 37 14.00 2.16 6.87
C ASP A 37 13.24 2.19 5.53
N TYR A 38 12.81 3.38 5.07
CA TYR A 38 12.02 3.58 3.85
C TYR A 38 12.76 4.26 2.71
N TYR A 39 14.08 4.47 2.80
CA TYR A 39 14.86 5.09 1.71
C TYR A 39 14.72 4.36 0.36
N LYS A 40 14.50 3.04 0.41
CA LYS A 40 14.27 2.16 -0.75
C LYS A 40 12.85 2.18 -1.29
N PHE A 41 12.02 3.13 -0.87
CA PHE A 41 10.61 3.18 -1.22
C PHE A 41 10.20 4.58 -1.65
N SER A 42 9.23 4.62 -2.55
CA SER A 42 8.57 5.84 -3.01
C SER A 42 7.10 5.81 -2.62
N LYS A 43 6.57 6.96 -2.20
CA LYS A 43 5.16 7.12 -1.83
C LYS A 43 4.28 7.17 -3.08
N ILE A 44 3.28 6.31 -3.13
CA ILE A 44 2.30 6.23 -4.20
C ILE A 44 0.92 6.57 -3.65
N ASN A 45 0.19 7.42 -4.36
CA ASN A 45 -1.17 7.81 -4.02
C ASN A 45 -2.15 6.99 -4.86
N LEU A 46 -2.96 6.15 -4.20
CA LEU A 46 -3.92 5.27 -4.86
C LEU A 46 -5.28 5.94 -5.12
N LYS A 47 -5.48 7.19 -4.67
CA LYS A 47 -6.77 7.90 -4.79
C LYS A 47 -7.25 8.01 -6.23
N LYS A 48 -6.33 8.21 -7.18
CA LYS A 48 -6.63 8.28 -8.62
C LYS A 48 -7.13 6.94 -9.19
N HIS A 49 -6.92 5.85 -8.47
CA HIS A 49 -7.34 4.50 -8.83
C HIS A 49 -8.50 4.01 -7.97
N GLY A 50 -9.23 4.91 -7.29
CA GLY A 50 -10.43 4.56 -6.51
C GLY A 50 -10.16 4.08 -5.08
N ILE A 51 -8.90 3.86 -4.68
CA ILE A 51 -8.56 3.49 -3.30
C ILE A 51 -8.12 4.74 -2.53
N MET A 52 -8.85 5.12 -1.49
CA MET A 52 -8.56 6.30 -0.68
C MET A 52 -7.41 6.05 0.32
N ALA A 53 -6.22 5.76 -0.21
CA ALA A 53 -5.01 5.46 0.55
C ALA A 53 -3.73 5.92 -0.17
N SER A 54 -2.65 5.98 0.59
CA SER A 54 -1.28 5.98 0.05
C SER A 54 -0.54 4.74 0.52
N ILE A 55 0.42 4.28 -0.28
CA ILE A 55 1.29 3.14 0.00
C ILE A 55 2.73 3.47 -0.39
N MET A 56 3.72 2.97 0.35
CA MET A 56 5.12 3.01 -0.03
C MET A 56 5.47 1.77 -0.85
N LEU A 57 5.95 1.93 -2.07
CA LEU A 57 6.37 0.85 -2.96
C LEU A 57 7.88 0.91 -3.19
N PRO A 58 8.58 -0.24 -3.32
CA PRO A 58 10.00 -0.27 -3.65
C PRO A 58 10.36 0.65 -4.83
N ASN A 59 11.48 1.35 -4.73
CA ASN A 59 12.03 2.18 -5.79
C ASN A 59 13.28 1.50 -6.41
N GLU A 60 13.92 2.17 -7.37
CA GLU A 60 15.09 1.69 -8.10
C GLU A 60 16.27 1.30 -7.20
N THR A 61 16.36 1.84 -5.98
CA THR A 61 17.42 1.52 -5.02
C THR A 61 17.16 0.23 -4.22
N ALA A 62 15.97 -0.37 -4.36
CA ALA A 62 15.60 -1.58 -3.63
C ALA A 62 16.36 -2.84 -4.08
N GLY A 63 16.92 -2.82 -5.29
CA GLY A 63 17.70 -3.95 -5.82
C GLY A 63 16.85 -5.21 -6.09
N ILE A 64 15.53 -5.07 -6.25
CA ILE A 64 14.62 -6.17 -6.57
C ILE A 64 14.59 -6.53 -8.08
N GLY A 65 15.57 -6.05 -8.84
CA GLY A 65 15.73 -6.33 -10.27
C GLY A 65 14.82 -5.51 -11.18
N ALA A 66 14.33 -4.35 -10.72
CA ALA A 66 13.50 -3.46 -11.51
C ALA A 66 13.90 -2.00 -11.22
N ALA A 67 14.48 -1.32 -12.22
CA ALA A 67 14.60 0.14 -12.25
C ALA A 67 13.31 0.76 -12.81
N GLU A 68 12.17 0.15 -12.48
CA GLU A 68 10.91 0.39 -13.16
C GLU A 68 9.95 1.14 -12.25
N ILE A 69 9.18 2.04 -12.86
CA ILE A 69 8.16 2.82 -12.19
C ILE A 69 7.02 1.89 -11.79
N PRO A 70 6.44 2.03 -10.58
CA PRO A 70 5.30 1.21 -10.19
C PRO A 70 4.13 1.33 -11.16
N GLU A 71 3.58 0.19 -11.56
CA GLU A 71 2.37 0.09 -12.38
C GLU A 71 1.17 -0.27 -11.50
N ILE A 72 0.04 0.40 -11.73
CA ILE A 72 -1.23 0.10 -11.06
C ILE A 72 -2.22 -0.36 -12.13
N ILE A 73 -2.48 -1.66 -12.16
CA ILE A 73 -3.41 -2.28 -13.09
C ILE A 73 -4.78 -2.43 -12.41
N HIS A 74 -5.81 -1.91 -13.06
CA HIS A 74 -7.20 -2.01 -12.62
C HIS A 74 -8.12 -1.98 -13.84
N VAL A 75 -9.11 -2.85 -13.86
CA VAL A 75 -10.19 -2.82 -14.87
C VAL A 75 -11.35 -2.04 -14.28
N ASP A 76 -11.89 -1.08 -15.03
CA ASP A 76 -13.03 -0.28 -14.59
C ASP A 76 -14.20 -1.19 -14.21
N SER A 77 -14.83 -0.90 -13.06
CA SER A 77 -15.93 -1.70 -12.47
C SER A 77 -15.50 -3.07 -11.90
N ASP A 78 -14.20 -3.38 -11.85
CA ASP A 78 -13.69 -4.51 -11.07
C ASP A 78 -13.46 -4.11 -9.60
N PHE A 79 -13.28 -5.08 -8.72
CA PHE A 79 -12.99 -4.89 -7.30
C PHE A 79 -11.54 -5.29 -6.97
N ARG A 80 -10.68 -5.39 -7.99
CA ARG A 80 -9.30 -5.85 -7.89
C ARG A 80 -8.32 -4.86 -8.50
N TRP A 81 -7.19 -4.68 -7.82
CA TRP A 81 -6.03 -3.91 -8.26
C TRP A 81 -4.78 -4.78 -8.18
N GLU A 82 -3.86 -4.58 -9.11
CA GLU A 82 -2.53 -5.17 -9.07
C GLU A 82 -1.47 -4.07 -9.09
N LEU A 83 -0.63 -4.03 -8.05
CA LEU A 83 0.51 -3.12 -7.94
C LEU A 83 1.78 -3.88 -8.36
N LYS A 84 2.37 -3.51 -9.49
CA LYS A 84 3.55 -4.19 -10.05
C LYS A 84 4.78 -3.30 -10.04
N ILE A 85 5.95 -3.91 -9.85
CA ILE A 85 7.26 -3.27 -10.00
C ILE A 85 8.17 -4.28 -10.70
N GLY A 86 8.35 -4.07 -12.01
CA GLY A 86 8.93 -5.06 -12.91
C GLY A 86 8.33 -6.45 -12.76
N ASN A 87 9.16 -7.45 -13.01
CA ASN A 87 8.70 -8.84 -13.09
C ASN A 87 8.63 -9.57 -11.74
N ASN A 88 9.25 -9.00 -10.70
CA ASN A 88 9.48 -9.71 -9.44
C ASN A 88 8.51 -9.32 -8.33
N PHE A 89 7.91 -8.14 -8.39
CA PHE A 89 6.99 -7.63 -7.37
C PHE A 89 5.60 -7.44 -7.95
N SER A 90 4.63 -8.16 -7.39
CA SER A 90 3.19 -7.99 -7.68
C SER A 90 2.41 -8.16 -6.39
N LEU A 91 1.68 -7.12 -5.99
CA LEU A 91 0.74 -7.12 -4.88
C LEU A 91 -0.68 -6.98 -5.42
N LEU A 92 -1.52 -7.96 -5.08
CA LEU A 92 -2.94 -7.99 -5.40
C LEU A 92 -3.71 -7.38 -4.24
N LEU A 93 -4.54 -6.38 -4.52
CA LEU A 93 -5.48 -5.78 -3.58
C LEU A 93 -6.89 -6.06 -4.09
N GLU A 94 -7.77 -6.55 -3.23
CA GLU A 94 -9.15 -6.88 -3.59
C GLU A 94 -10.10 -6.33 -2.53
N ASP A 95 -11.17 -5.64 -2.96
CA ASP A 95 -12.19 -5.06 -2.07
C ASP A 95 -13.15 -6.16 -1.57
N PHE A 96 -13.16 -6.38 -0.26
CA PHE A 96 -14.02 -7.35 0.43
C PHE A 96 -15.12 -6.69 1.27
N GLY A 97 -15.40 -5.40 1.05
CA GLY A 97 -16.41 -4.64 1.77
C GLY A 97 -16.16 -4.65 3.27
N ILE A 98 -17.07 -5.24 4.05
CA ILE A 98 -16.98 -5.27 5.52
C ILE A 98 -16.45 -6.60 6.09
N ASN A 99 -16.07 -7.56 5.22
CA ASN A 99 -15.65 -8.88 5.65
C ASN A 99 -14.24 -8.85 6.28
N ASN A 100 -14.16 -8.97 7.61
CA ASN A 100 -12.93 -8.93 8.39
C ASN A 100 -12.42 -10.33 8.83
N ARG A 101 -12.90 -11.40 8.20
CA ARG A 101 -12.54 -12.79 8.53
C ARG A 101 -11.59 -13.43 7.51
N LEU A 102 -10.91 -12.63 6.70
CA LEU A 102 -10.09 -13.13 5.58
C LEU A 102 -8.87 -13.89 6.09
N VAL A 103 -8.12 -13.31 7.03
CA VAL A 103 -6.93 -13.95 7.59
C VAL A 103 -7.25 -15.22 8.35
N SER A 104 -8.35 -15.24 9.13
CA SER A 104 -8.77 -16.46 9.83
C SER A 104 -9.19 -17.57 8.86
N LYS A 105 -9.97 -17.25 7.82
CA LYS A 105 -10.28 -18.21 6.74
C LYS A 105 -9.04 -18.69 6.00
N MET A 106 -8.04 -17.82 5.81
CA MET A 106 -6.78 -18.22 5.18
C MET A 106 -5.98 -19.18 6.07
N ILE A 107 -5.98 -18.99 7.39
CA ILE A 107 -5.39 -19.96 8.33
C ILE A 107 -6.09 -21.33 8.18
N GLU A 108 -7.43 -21.37 8.20
CA GLU A 108 -8.19 -22.61 7.98
C GLU A 108 -7.84 -23.28 6.65
N LYS A 109 -7.73 -22.50 5.57
CA LYS A 109 -7.28 -22.99 4.26
C LYS A 109 -5.87 -23.58 4.32
N LEU A 110 -4.91 -22.93 4.97
CA LEU A 110 -3.54 -23.44 5.12
C LEU A 110 -3.48 -24.71 5.96
N GLU A 111 -4.30 -24.81 7.00
CA GLU A 111 -4.43 -26.02 7.83
C GLU A 111 -4.95 -27.21 7.03
N SER A 112 -5.96 -27.00 6.18
CA SER A 112 -6.51 -28.05 5.30
C SER A 112 -5.49 -28.59 4.27
N GLN A 113 -4.42 -27.84 4.01
CA GLN A 113 -3.38 -28.17 3.03
C GLN A 113 -2.17 -28.88 3.63
N LYS A 114 -2.16 -29.14 4.94
CA LYS A 114 -0.99 -29.69 5.65
C LYS A 114 -0.59 -31.08 5.19
N ASN A 115 -1.49 -31.88 4.64
CA ASN A 115 -1.15 -33.20 4.08
C ASN A 115 -0.21 -33.09 2.86
N VAL A 116 -0.35 -32.03 2.05
CA VAL A 116 0.43 -31.82 0.82
C VAL A 116 1.61 -30.88 1.05
N TYR A 117 1.47 -29.90 1.95
CA TYR A 117 2.46 -28.84 2.13
C TYR A 117 2.95 -28.75 3.58
N THR A 118 4.23 -28.43 3.71
CA THR A 118 4.79 -27.91 4.96
C THR A 118 4.69 -26.39 4.92
N ILE A 119 3.99 -25.82 5.91
CA ILE A 119 3.79 -24.38 6.08
C ILE A 119 4.57 -23.92 7.32
N LYS A 120 5.45 -22.94 7.16
CA LYS A 120 6.19 -22.31 8.27
C LYS A 120 5.87 -20.82 8.31
N PHE A 121 5.19 -20.37 9.36
CA PHE A 121 4.92 -18.95 9.56
C PHE A 121 6.20 -18.21 9.96
N LEU A 122 6.48 -17.11 9.27
CA LEU A 122 7.50 -16.11 9.61
C LEU A 122 6.88 -14.94 10.38
N THR A 123 5.62 -14.63 10.07
CA THR A 123 4.78 -13.68 10.82
C THR A 123 3.36 -14.21 10.82
N LYS A 124 2.69 -14.17 11.97
CA LYS A 124 1.30 -14.59 12.12
C LYS A 124 0.61 -13.65 13.12
N THR A 125 -0.22 -12.75 12.60
CA THR A 125 -1.08 -11.86 13.38
C THR A 125 -2.52 -11.98 12.88
N PRO A 126 -3.50 -11.37 13.57
CA PRO A 126 -4.89 -11.35 13.09
C PRO A 126 -5.08 -10.65 11.73
N GLU A 127 -4.14 -9.81 11.30
CA GLU A 127 -4.25 -9.02 10.06
C GLU A 127 -3.21 -9.37 9.00
N LEU A 128 -2.19 -10.18 9.34
CA LEU A 128 -1.07 -10.46 8.46
C LEU A 128 -0.50 -11.86 8.70
N LEU A 129 -0.33 -12.59 7.61
CA LEU A 129 0.41 -13.83 7.52
C LEU A 129 1.58 -13.61 6.57
N VAL A 130 2.79 -13.95 7.02
CA VAL A 130 3.95 -14.15 6.15
C VAL A 130 4.42 -15.56 6.40
N TYR A 131 4.51 -16.38 5.36
CA TYR A 131 4.83 -17.79 5.53
C TYR A 131 5.62 -18.37 4.36
N GLU A 132 6.40 -19.39 4.70
CA GLU A 132 7.06 -20.27 3.76
C GLU A 132 6.12 -21.44 3.44
N LYS A 133 6.03 -21.82 2.17
CA LYS A 133 5.29 -22.98 1.68
C LYS A 133 6.21 -23.87 0.85
N THR A 134 6.25 -25.15 1.23
CA THR A 134 7.11 -26.17 0.62
C THR A 134 6.30 -27.44 0.39
N ILE A 135 6.32 -28.00 -0.83
CA ILE A 135 5.61 -29.26 -1.17
C ILE A 135 6.26 -30.42 -0.43
N ARG A 136 5.51 -31.23 0.32
CA ARG A 136 6.05 -32.45 0.94
C ARG A 136 6.46 -33.44 -0.15
N LYS A 137 7.67 -33.99 -0.07
CA LYS A 137 8.10 -35.03 -1.01
C LYS A 137 7.24 -36.27 -0.81
N HIS A 138 6.70 -36.81 -1.90
CA HIS A 138 6.46 -38.24 -2.01
C HIS A 138 7.80 -38.89 -2.35
N GLU A 139 8.06 -40.11 -1.85
CA GLU A 139 9.39 -40.75 -1.81
C GLU A 139 10.16 -40.89 -3.15
N SER A 140 9.58 -40.52 -4.30
CA SER A 140 10.14 -40.81 -5.63
C SER A 140 10.58 -39.61 -6.48
N THR A 141 10.82 -38.41 -5.95
CA THR A 141 11.32 -37.29 -6.79
C THR A 141 12.60 -36.64 -6.29
N SER A 142 13.64 -36.75 -7.12
CA SER A 142 15.01 -36.23 -6.95
C SER A 142 15.12 -34.71 -7.11
N ASN A 143 14.04 -34.01 -7.45
CA ASN A 143 14.08 -32.56 -7.61
C ASN A 143 14.20 -31.83 -6.27
N LYS A 144 15.06 -30.80 -6.22
CA LYS A 144 15.18 -29.88 -5.09
C LYS A 144 13.78 -29.35 -4.75
N GLN A 145 13.39 -29.50 -3.50
CA GLN A 145 12.08 -29.09 -2.99
C GLN A 145 11.93 -27.57 -3.18
N LYS A 146 11.05 -27.13 -4.09
CA LYS A 146 10.86 -25.70 -4.37
C LYS A 146 10.18 -25.05 -3.16
N LYS A 147 10.91 -24.15 -2.51
CA LYS A 147 10.43 -23.32 -1.42
C LYS A 147 9.91 -22.00 -1.99
N THR A 148 8.73 -21.57 -1.54
CA THR A 148 8.12 -20.30 -1.95
C THR A 148 7.68 -19.52 -0.72
N TYR A 149 7.70 -18.19 -0.82
CA TYR A 149 7.27 -17.30 0.25
C TYR A 149 6.01 -16.57 -0.15
N HIS A 150 5.13 -16.40 0.82
CA HIS A 150 3.78 -15.88 0.62
C HIS A 150 3.47 -14.84 1.69
N ILE A 151 2.67 -13.86 1.29
CA ILE A 151 2.11 -12.84 2.18
C ILE A 151 0.61 -12.77 1.94
N TYR A 152 -0.15 -12.71 3.04
CA TYR A 152 -1.59 -12.59 3.00
C TYR A 152 -2.02 -11.67 4.14
N SER A 153 -2.72 -10.59 3.83
CA SER A 153 -3.15 -9.60 4.79
C SER A 153 -4.60 -9.23 4.55
N GLN A 154 -5.27 -8.83 5.63
CA GLN A 154 -6.48 -8.02 5.54
C GLN A 154 -6.16 -6.65 6.10
N LYS A 155 -6.52 -5.59 5.38
CA LYS A 155 -6.28 -4.21 5.81
C LYS A 155 -7.56 -3.39 5.68
N LYS A 156 -7.95 -2.73 6.77
CA LYS A 156 -9.03 -1.75 6.73
C LYS A 156 -8.51 -0.42 6.18
N ILE A 157 -9.10 0.03 5.08
CA ILE A 157 -8.88 1.36 4.50
C ILE A 157 -10.23 2.08 4.53
N ASN A 158 -10.33 3.11 5.37
CA ASN A 158 -11.61 3.73 5.73
C ASN A 158 -12.64 2.68 6.20
N ASN A 159 -13.76 2.49 5.48
CA ASN A 159 -14.83 1.56 5.86
C ASN A 159 -14.80 0.24 5.07
N VAL A 160 -13.74 0.00 4.31
CA VAL A 160 -13.58 -1.16 3.43
C VAL A 160 -12.41 -2.01 3.90
N ILE A 161 -12.58 -3.32 3.93
CA ILE A 161 -11.55 -4.32 4.16
C ILE A 161 -11.03 -4.76 2.80
N TYR A 162 -9.71 -4.68 2.63
CA TYR A 162 -9.02 -5.18 1.46
C TYR A 162 -8.29 -6.48 1.81
N GLU A 163 -8.42 -7.49 0.96
CA GLU A 163 -7.46 -8.59 0.89
C GLU A 163 -6.21 -8.08 0.19
N ILE A 164 -5.04 -8.35 0.75
CA ILE A 164 -3.76 -7.98 0.13
C ILE A 164 -2.83 -9.19 0.15
N LYS A 165 -2.42 -9.66 -1.02
CA LYS A 165 -1.56 -10.85 -1.16
C LYS A 165 -0.62 -10.76 -2.34
N ASN A 166 0.43 -11.57 -2.33
CA ASN A 166 1.22 -11.81 -3.55
C ASN A 166 0.59 -12.92 -4.40
N SER A 167 1.21 -13.23 -5.54
CA SER A 167 0.73 -14.29 -6.44
C SER A 167 0.70 -15.67 -5.75
N ASP A 168 -0.20 -16.55 -6.19
CA ASP A 168 -0.31 -17.93 -5.69
C ASP A 168 0.95 -18.77 -5.93
N ASN A 169 1.81 -18.35 -6.87
CA ASN A 169 3.12 -18.97 -7.13
C ASN A 169 4.17 -18.61 -6.07
N GLY A 170 3.88 -17.63 -5.21
CA GLY A 170 4.79 -17.08 -4.23
C GLY A 170 5.92 -16.26 -4.85
N ASN A 171 6.79 -15.72 -4.00
CA ASN A 171 7.99 -14.98 -4.39
C ASN A 171 9.20 -15.46 -3.59
N THR A 172 10.37 -14.85 -3.82
CA THR A 172 11.54 -15.01 -2.96
C THR A 172 11.29 -14.35 -1.60
N LYS A 173 12.06 -14.75 -0.58
CA LYS A 173 11.92 -14.21 0.78
C LYS A 173 12.06 -12.68 0.80
N ASP A 174 13.09 -12.16 0.14
CA ASP A 174 13.43 -10.74 0.19
C ASP A 174 12.34 -9.88 -0.45
N VAL A 175 11.77 -10.33 -1.58
CA VAL A 175 10.63 -9.66 -2.21
C VAL A 175 9.42 -9.64 -1.27
N VAL A 176 9.12 -10.74 -0.59
CA VAL A 176 8.02 -10.79 0.37
C VAL A 176 8.24 -9.85 1.57
N LEU A 177 9.49 -9.65 2.00
CA LEU A 177 9.80 -8.67 3.06
C LEU A 177 9.60 -7.22 2.57
N TYR A 178 9.92 -6.91 1.32
CA TYR A 178 9.54 -5.63 0.72
C TYR A 178 8.02 -5.44 0.67
N MET A 179 7.29 -6.48 0.25
CA MET A 179 5.82 -6.48 0.24
C MET A 179 5.25 -6.24 1.64
N GLN A 180 5.81 -6.90 2.66
CA GLN A 180 5.40 -6.70 4.05
C GLN A 180 5.57 -5.25 4.50
N LYS A 181 6.71 -4.61 4.19
CA LYS A 181 6.94 -3.19 4.46
C LYS A 181 5.95 -2.30 3.69
N SER A 182 5.67 -2.61 2.42
CA SER A 182 4.66 -1.90 1.63
C SER A 182 3.28 -1.98 2.27
N ILE A 183 2.81 -3.17 2.66
CA ILE A 183 1.51 -3.33 3.34
C ILE A 183 1.47 -2.57 4.67
N ALA A 184 2.54 -2.63 5.46
CA ALA A 184 2.64 -1.90 6.73
C ALA A 184 2.55 -0.38 6.54
N SER A 185 3.01 0.14 5.40
CA SER A 185 3.02 1.57 5.09
C SER A 185 1.67 2.14 4.63
N ILE A 186 0.65 1.29 4.42
CA ILE A 186 -0.67 1.74 3.94
C ILE A 186 -1.28 2.70 4.95
N LYS A 187 -1.53 3.93 4.51
CA LYS A 187 -2.21 4.99 5.27
C LYS A 187 -3.49 5.39 4.55
N SER A 188 -4.62 5.37 5.27
CA SER A 188 -5.90 5.88 4.75
C SER A 188 -5.81 7.39 4.54
N LEU A 189 -6.31 7.87 3.42
CA LEU A 189 -6.47 9.29 3.16
C LEU A 189 -7.86 9.73 3.61
N LYS A 190 -7.97 10.98 4.08
CA LYS A 190 -9.28 11.59 4.36
C LYS A 190 -10.02 11.78 3.03
N LYS A 191 -11.32 11.46 3.04
CA LYS A 191 -12.20 11.66 1.88
C LYS A 191 -12.28 13.14 1.51
#